data_AF-A0A2R6S718-F1
#
_entry.id   AF-A0A2R6S718-F1
#
_cell.length_a   1.000
_cell.length_b   1.000
_cell.length_c   1.000
_cell.angle_alpha   90.00
_cell.angle_beta   90.00
_cell.angle_gamma   90.00
#
_symmetry.space_group_name_H-M   'P 1'
#
loop_
_entity.id
_entity.type
_entity.pdbx_description
1 polymer ?
#
loop_
_entity_poly.entity_id
_entity_poly.type
_entity_poly.pdbx_seq_one_letter_code
_entity_poly.pdbx_strand_id
1 'polypeptide(L)'
;MSTSTLVSVPSVTATGANVPEDLFERVLVFLDEEVTSAWHWDNEREKRKRELGRCSLTCRYWARRCQPRIFEHIRLPSKYCLDQLLSLLESPLSHVSDYIKHLYLIQHTSDSKSWIHLVPLQLVPKLSLNPTINLDFQGGWGEAYNKRSGHLRSIYYTLHSARPEFSSHISDINLYNLQFRSFADLAHLVGELRSLQTLQCRRVGWSSPVPENYIIPVCPPSLNRVKMYECTENAAGVLFLIGRQRRMPQNEALPVFRLDRNQQLLATRLIQNLVHVPSDGSAQAVFECTIEKVDGVYRE
;
A
#
# COMPACT_ATOMS: atom_id res chain seq x y z
N MET A 1 -8.33 68.31 -40.30
CA MET A 1 -8.00 68.13 -38.87
C MET A 1 -8.70 66.86 -38.41
N SER A 2 -7.97 65.75 -38.34
CA SER A 2 -8.51 64.45 -37.93
C SER A 2 -7.90 64.10 -36.58
N THR A 3 -8.67 64.25 -35.52
CA THR A 3 -8.29 63.89 -34.16
C THR A 3 -8.40 62.38 -34.00
N SER A 4 -7.25 61.70 -34.04
CA SER A 4 -7.15 60.25 -33.81
C SER A 4 -7.27 59.96 -32.32
N THR A 5 -8.46 59.53 -31.89
CA THR A 5 -8.74 59.12 -30.51
C THR A 5 -8.10 57.76 -30.26
N LEU A 6 -6.97 57.73 -29.56
CA LEU A 6 -6.33 56.49 -29.09
C LEU A 6 -7.21 55.86 -28.00
N VAL A 7 -7.94 54.80 -28.38
CA VAL A 7 -8.70 53.97 -27.44
C VAL A 7 -7.69 53.16 -26.62
N SER A 8 -7.55 53.51 -25.34
CA SER A 8 -6.80 52.74 -24.35
C SER A 8 -7.45 51.36 -24.20
N VAL A 9 -6.81 50.32 -24.72
CA VAL A 9 -7.23 48.94 -24.49
C VAL A 9 -7.08 48.66 -22.99
N PRO A 10 -8.15 48.24 -22.29
CA PRO A 10 -8.06 47.96 -20.87
C PRO A 10 -7.05 46.83 -20.65
N SER A 11 -6.08 47.07 -19.77
CA SER A 11 -5.16 46.04 -19.32
C SER A 11 -5.97 44.96 -18.63
N VAL A 12 -6.13 43.82 -19.30
CA VAL A 12 -6.73 42.63 -18.69
C VAL A 12 -5.80 42.22 -17.55
N THR A 13 -6.22 42.46 -16.32
CA THR A 13 -5.53 41.97 -15.13
C THR A 13 -5.52 40.45 -15.22
N ALA A 14 -4.36 39.88 -15.54
CA ALA A 14 -4.19 38.44 -15.58
C ALA A 14 -4.41 37.91 -14.17
N THR A 15 -5.56 37.26 -13.96
CA THR A 15 -5.86 36.56 -12.70
C THR A 15 -5.56 35.07 -12.88
N GLY A 16 -5.37 34.35 -11.77
CA GLY A 16 -5.23 32.88 -11.80
C GLY A 16 -6.44 32.13 -12.38
N ALA A 17 -7.57 32.82 -12.60
CA ALA A 17 -8.73 32.29 -13.31
C ALA A 17 -8.56 32.28 -14.84
N ASN A 18 -7.58 33.00 -15.38
CA ASN A 18 -7.32 33.10 -16.81
C ASN A 18 -6.27 32.09 -17.31
N VAL A 19 -5.84 31.15 -16.45
CA VAL A 19 -4.91 30.09 -16.85
C VAL A 19 -5.64 29.11 -17.78
N PRO A 20 -5.12 28.85 -19.00
CA PRO A 20 -5.68 27.84 -19.89
C PRO A 20 -5.76 26.48 -19.20
N GLU A 21 -6.85 25.75 -19.45
CA GLU A 21 -7.14 24.48 -18.81
C GLU A 21 -5.99 23.46 -18.95
N ASP A 22 -5.38 23.37 -20.14
CA ASP A 22 -4.27 22.45 -20.39
C ASP A 22 -3.03 22.77 -19.54
N LEU A 23 -2.73 24.06 -19.34
CA LEU A 23 -1.62 24.48 -18.49
C LEU A 23 -1.94 24.21 -17.02
N PHE A 24 -3.18 24.42 -16.63
CA PHE A 24 -3.64 24.15 -15.28
C PHE A 24 -3.56 22.65 -14.95
N GLU A 25 -4.00 21.77 -15.85
CA GLU A 25 -3.87 20.32 -15.65
C GLU A 25 -2.40 19.88 -15.57
N ARG A 26 -1.49 20.47 -16.35
CA ARG A 26 -0.04 20.22 -16.20
C ARG A 26 0.48 20.63 -14.84
N VAL A 27 0.08 21.80 -14.34
CA VAL A 27 0.45 22.24 -12.98
C VAL A 27 -0.06 21.25 -11.94
N LEU A 28 -1.29 20.78 -12.09
CA LEU A 28 -1.84 19.76 -11.19
C LEU A 28 -1.07 18.44 -11.28
N VAL A 29 -0.71 17.97 -12.48
CA VAL A 29 0.12 16.75 -12.65
C VAL A 29 1.45 16.88 -11.91
N PHE A 30 2.13 18.04 -11.98
CA PHE A 30 3.36 18.26 -11.22
C PHE A 30 3.16 18.26 -9.70
N LEU A 31 2.01 18.73 -9.23
CA LEU A 31 1.66 18.72 -7.80
C LEU A 31 1.16 17.35 -7.32
N ASP A 32 0.66 16.54 -8.24
CA ASP A 32 0.04 15.23 -8.00
C ASP A 32 1.00 14.06 -8.27
N GLU A 33 2.16 14.33 -8.88
CA GLU A 33 3.10 13.32 -9.35
C GLU A 33 3.33 12.25 -8.27
N GLU A 34 3.03 11.01 -8.64
CA GLU A 34 2.95 9.88 -7.72
C GLU A 34 4.37 9.57 -7.23
N VAL A 35 4.67 9.94 -5.98
CA VAL A 35 5.85 9.39 -5.30
C VAL A 35 5.63 7.87 -5.32
N THR A 36 6.57 7.07 -5.83
CA THR A 36 6.39 5.63 -6.15
C THR A 36 7.15 4.68 -5.22
N SER A 37 7.68 5.17 -4.09
CA SER A 37 8.58 4.40 -3.19
C SER A 37 8.10 4.18 -1.74
N ALA A 38 7.20 3.22 -1.50
CA ALA A 38 6.47 2.81 -0.28
C ALA A 38 7.00 3.02 1.19
N TRP A 39 8.16 3.65 1.47
CA TRP A 39 8.77 3.71 2.83
C TRP A 39 9.20 5.09 3.32
N HIS A 40 9.19 6.11 2.45
CA HIS A 40 9.62 7.47 2.80
C HIS A 40 8.51 8.52 2.65
N TRP A 41 7.25 8.07 2.59
CA TRP A 41 6.16 8.79 1.91
C TRP A 41 5.42 9.87 2.67
N ASP A 42 5.60 10.00 3.98
CA ASP A 42 4.67 10.85 4.71
C ASP A 42 4.90 12.34 4.44
N ASN A 43 6.14 12.80 4.48
CA ASN A 43 6.40 14.23 4.51
C ASN A 43 6.16 14.94 3.17
N GLU A 44 6.62 14.35 2.05
CA GLU A 44 6.51 14.99 0.73
C GLU A 44 5.08 14.96 0.20
N ARG A 45 4.38 13.83 0.37
CA ARG A 45 2.99 13.70 -0.06
C ARG A 45 2.08 14.63 0.73
N GLU A 46 2.23 14.68 2.05
CA GLU A 46 1.46 15.62 2.88
C GLU A 46 1.78 17.08 2.54
N LYS A 47 3.03 17.39 2.17
CA LYS A 47 3.38 18.72 1.66
C LYS A 47 2.65 19.02 0.35
N ARG A 48 2.66 18.11 -0.63
CA ARG A 48 1.94 18.27 -1.90
C ARG A 48 0.43 18.41 -1.70
N LYS A 49 -0.18 17.57 -0.86
CA LYS A 49 -1.61 17.70 -0.47
C LYS A 49 -1.91 19.05 0.17
N ARG A 50 -1.00 19.58 0.99
CA ARG A 50 -1.14 20.93 1.57
C ARG A 50 -1.09 22.02 0.49
N GLU A 51 -0.18 21.91 -0.48
CA GLU A 51 -0.12 22.87 -1.59
C GLU A 51 -1.37 22.78 -2.49
N LEU A 52 -1.85 21.58 -2.81
CA LEU A 52 -3.14 21.38 -3.50
C LEU A 52 -4.30 21.97 -2.68
N GLY A 53 -4.29 21.79 -1.36
CA GLY A 53 -5.24 22.42 -0.46
C GLY A 53 -5.23 23.95 -0.58
N ARG A 54 -4.06 24.59 -0.59
CA ARG A 54 -3.94 26.04 -0.81
C ARG A 54 -4.44 26.45 -2.20
N CYS A 55 -4.09 25.70 -3.23
CA CYS A 55 -4.57 25.89 -4.59
C CYS A 55 -6.11 25.86 -4.64
N SER A 56 -6.74 24.92 -3.93
CA SER A 56 -8.19 24.78 -3.85
C SER A 56 -8.91 26.00 -3.24
N LEU A 57 -8.21 26.81 -2.43
CA LEU A 57 -8.78 28.00 -1.79
C LEU A 57 -8.75 29.26 -2.67
N THR A 58 -8.09 29.21 -3.83
CA THR A 58 -7.95 30.38 -4.70
C THR A 58 -9.28 30.81 -5.32
N CYS A 59 -10.02 29.88 -5.92
CA CYS A 59 -11.36 30.11 -6.46
C CYS A 59 -12.14 28.80 -6.64
N ARG A 60 -13.44 28.89 -6.95
CA ARG A 60 -14.31 27.71 -7.13
C ARG A 60 -13.86 26.76 -8.24
N TYR A 61 -13.26 27.28 -9.32
CA TYR A 61 -12.74 26.47 -10.41
C TYR A 61 -11.58 25.60 -9.94
N TRP A 62 -10.59 26.22 -9.27
CA TRP A 62 -9.45 25.51 -8.69
C TRP A 62 -9.89 24.50 -7.63
N ALA A 63 -10.86 24.86 -6.78
CA ALA A 63 -11.44 23.96 -5.79
C ALA A 63 -11.97 22.67 -6.43
N ARG A 64 -12.80 22.79 -7.48
CA ARG A 64 -13.40 21.64 -8.18
C ARG A 64 -12.37 20.70 -8.81
N ARG A 65 -11.21 21.22 -9.23
CA ARG A 65 -10.16 20.43 -9.89
C ARG A 65 -9.14 19.85 -8.91
N CYS A 66 -8.88 20.53 -7.80
CA CYS A 66 -7.95 20.08 -6.77
C CYS A 66 -8.59 19.05 -5.84
N GLN A 67 -9.88 19.19 -5.51
CA GLN A 67 -10.57 18.32 -4.55
C GLN A 67 -10.45 16.82 -4.88
N PRO A 68 -10.70 16.35 -6.12
CA PRO A 68 -10.54 14.94 -6.47
C PRO A 68 -9.15 14.42 -6.07
N ARG A 69 -8.08 15.12 -6.42
CA ARG A 69 -6.68 14.75 -6.13
C ARG A 69 -6.34 14.81 -4.64
N ILE A 70 -6.88 15.79 -3.91
CA ILE A 70 -6.72 15.90 -2.46
C ILE A 70 -7.34 14.70 -1.74
N PHE A 71 -8.51 14.23 -2.20
CA PHE A 71 -9.26 13.17 -1.53
C PHE A 71 -9.06 11.78 -2.14
N GLU A 72 -8.37 11.67 -3.28
CA GLU A 72 -8.11 10.41 -3.97
C GLU A 72 -7.44 9.37 -3.08
N HIS A 73 -6.49 9.83 -2.28
CA HIS A 73 -5.73 8.99 -1.36
C HIS A 73 -5.93 9.46 0.08
N ILE A 74 -6.58 8.63 0.89
CA ILE A 74 -6.85 8.91 2.30
C ILE A 74 -6.03 8.00 3.19
N ARG A 75 -5.32 8.63 4.11
CA ARG A 75 -4.52 7.96 5.14
C ARG A 75 -5.26 8.01 6.46
N LEU A 76 -5.45 6.85 7.07
CA LEU A 76 -6.14 6.69 8.35
C LEU A 76 -5.16 6.09 9.35
N PRO A 77 -4.46 6.92 10.15
CA PRO A 77 -3.50 6.43 11.13
C PRO A 77 -4.15 5.95 12.43
N SER A 78 -5.43 6.25 12.65
CA SER A 78 -6.11 5.93 13.90
C SER A 78 -7.63 5.85 13.71
N LYS A 79 -8.31 5.26 14.70
CA LYS A 79 -9.77 5.28 14.80
C LYS A 79 -10.33 6.71 14.77
N TYR A 80 -9.65 7.67 15.40
CA TYR A 80 -10.11 9.05 15.44
C TYR A 80 -10.19 9.67 14.03
N CYS A 81 -9.19 9.42 13.18
CA CYS A 81 -9.21 9.88 11.80
C CYS A 81 -10.31 9.21 10.97
N LEU A 82 -10.60 7.92 11.25
CA LEU A 82 -11.75 7.23 10.66
C LEU A 82 -13.07 7.91 11.08
N ASP A 83 -13.26 8.18 12.37
CA ASP A 83 -14.46 8.84 12.89
C ASP A 83 -14.65 10.24 12.27
N GLN A 84 -13.56 11.02 12.11
CA GLN A 84 -13.59 12.32 11.43
C GLN A 84 -14.01 12.21 9.96
N LEU A 85 -13.45 11.22 9.23
CA LEU A 85 -13.83 10.98 7.85
C LEU A 85 -15.31 10.60 7.74
N LEU A 86 -15.78 9.72 8.63
CA LEU A 86 -17.20 9.33 8.67
C LEU A 86 -18.12 10.54 8.88
N SER A 87 -17.75 11.45 9.79
CA SER A 87 -18.49 12.70 10.02
C SER A 87 -18.47 13.62 8.80
N LEU A 88 -17.34 13.71 8.08
CA LEU A 88 -17.24 14.48 6.83
C LEU A 88 -18.15 13.91 5.72
N LEU A 89 -18.30 12.59 5.67
CA LEU A 89 -19.15 11.89 4.71
C LEU A 89 -20.65 11.96 5.04
N GLU A 90 -21.01 12.33 6.27
CA GLU A 90 -22.43 12.48 6.66
C GLU A 90 -23.08 13.75 6.13
N SER A 91 -22.28 14.73 5.69
CA SER A 91 -22.80 15.93 5.05
C SER A 91 -23.35 15.60 3.66
N PRO A 92 -24.64 15.87 3.37
CA PRO A 92 -25.23 15.57 2.06
C PRO A 92 -24.67 16.45 0.93
N LEU A 93 -23.92 17.51 1.27
CA LEU A 93 -23.26 18.39 0.31
C LEU A 93 -21.82 17.95 0.01
N SER A 94 -21.34 16.90 0.67
CA SER A 94 -19.98 16.40 0.52
C SER A 94 -19.88 15.42 -0.65
N HIS A 95 -19.07 15.76 -1.65
CA HIS A 95 -18.71 14.86 -2.75
C HIS A 95 -17.45 14.03 -2.45
N VAL A 96 -17.00 14.03 -1.19
CA VAL A 96 -15.71 13.40 -0.82
C VAL A 96 -15.74 11.89 -1.04
N SER A 97 -16.88 11.23 -0.83
CA SER A 97 -17.05 9.78 -1.09
C SER A 97 -16.77 9.38 -2.54
N ASP A 98 -17.02 10.29 -3.48
CA ASP A 98 -16.87 10.06 -4.92
C ASP A 98 -15.39 10.11 -5.35
N TYR A 99 -14.55 10.74 -4.54
CA TYR A 99 -13.15 10.97 -4.88
C TYR A 99 -12.23 9.89 -4.31
N ILE A 100 -12.60 9.22 -3.23
CA ILE A 100 -11.72 8.27 -2.52
C ILE A 100 -11.53 7.00 -3.34
N LYS A 101 -10.31 6.80 -3.85
CA LYS A 101 -9.92 5.58 -4.58
C LYS A 101 -8.97 4.69 -3.80
N HIS A 102 -8.16 5.27 -2.92
CA HIS A 102 -7.13 4.55 -2.18
C HIS A 102 -7.21 4.86 -0.69
N LEU A 103 -7.29 3.81 0.12
CA LEU A 103 -7.24 3.90 1.58
C LEU A 103 -5.92 3.32 2.07
N TYR A 104 -5.22 4.07 2.92
CA TYR A 104 -4.00 3.63 3.61
C TYR A 104 -4.30 3.54 5.09
N LEU A 105 -4.39 2.33 5.61
CA LEU A 105 -4.76 2.05 7.00
C LEU A 105 -3.51 1.70 7.79
N ILE A 106 -3.25 2.43 8.87
CA ILE A 106 -2.07 2.17 9.70
C ILE A 106 -2.53 1.63 11.05
N GLN A 107 -2.01 0.46 11.40
CA GLN A 107 -2.21 -0.15 12.69
C GLN A 107 -0.89 -0.26 13.44
N HIS A 108 -0.81 0.48 14.54
CA HIS A 108 0.29 0.31 15.48
C HIS A 108 0.01 -0.91 16.36
N THR A 109 0.98 -1.81 16.52
CA THR A 109 0.79 -2.99 17.38
C THR A 109 0.76 -2.66 18.87
N SER A 110 1.16 -1.44 19.24
CA SER A 110 1.02 -0.91 20.59
C SER A 110 -0.43 -0.58 20.97
N ASP A 111 -1.32 -0.45 19.98
CA ASP A 111 -2.70 -0.09 20.24
C ASP A 111 -3.42 -1.26 20.92
N SER A 112 -4.13 -0.96 22.00
CA SER A 112 -4.84 -1.97 22.79
C SER A 112 -6.00 -2.63 22.03
N LYS A 113 -6.52 -1.96 20.98
CA LYS A 113 -7.65 -2.43 20.17
C LYS A 113 -7.39 -2.09 18.71
N SER A 114 -7.37 -3.12 17.86
CA SER A 114 -7.38 -2.93 16.41
C SER A 114 -8.66 -2.25 15.98
N TRP A 115 -8.56 -1.20 15.15
CA TRP A 115 -9.72 -0.45 14.64
C TRP A 115 -9.91 -0.63 13.13
N ILE A 116 -8.92 -1.20 12.43
CA ILE A 116 -8.95 -1.44 10.97
C ILE A 116 -10.22 -2.17 10.55
N HIS A 117 -10.68 -3.09 11.38
CA HIS A 117 -11.89 -3.86 11.11
C HIS A 117 -13.16 -3.00 10.98
N LEU A 118 -13.17 -1.77 11.49
CA LEU A 118 -14.30 -0.85 11.35
C LEU A 118 -14.41 -0.26 9.93
N VAL A 119 -13.30 -0.21 9.17
CA VAL A 119 -13.28 0.33 7.81
C VAL A 119 -14.25 -0.39 6.87
N PRO A 120 -14.20 -1.73 6.71
CA PRO A 120 -15.17 -2.44 5.87
C PRO A 120 -16.61 -2.37 6.42
N LEU A 121 -16.77 -2.13 7.73
CA LEU A 121 -18.08 -2.12 8.38
C LEU A 121 -18.80 -0.78 8.24
N GLN A 122 -18.06 0.32 8.37
CA GLN A 122 -18.62 1.65 8.56
C GLN A 122 -18.25 2.60 7.43
N LEU A 123 -17.03 2.49 6.88
CA LEU A 123 -16.54 3.41 5.86
C LEU A 123 -16.86 2.92 4.46
N VAL A 124 -16.47 1.70 4.09
CA VAL A 124 -16.65 1.16 2.73
C VAL A 124 -18.10 1.26 2.23
N PRO A 125 -19.14 0.94 3.04
CA PRO A 125 -20.53 1.10 2.60
C PRO A 125 -20.97 2.56 2.31
N LYS A 126 -20.22 3.56 2.80
CA LYS A 126 -20.48 4.98 2.57
C LYS A 126 -19.68 5.56 1.38
N LEU A 127 -18.81 4.77 0.75
CA LEU A 127 -18.03 5.21 -0.40
C LEU A 127 -18.77 4.90 -1.69
N SER A 128 -18.66 5.80 -2.67
CA SER A 128 -19.29 5.63 -3.98
C SER A 128 -18.48 4.70 -4.90
N LEU A 129 -17.19 4.55 -4.60
CA LEU A 129 -16.25 3.69 -5.29
C LEU A 129 -15.81 2.53 -4.39
N ASN A 130 -15.31 1.45 -4.98
CA ASN A 130 -14.65 0.37 -4.25
C ASN A 130 -13.16 0.72 -4.13
N PRO A 131 -12.70 1.23 -2.97
CA PRO A 131 -11.32 1.67 -2.86
C PRO A 131 -10.36 0.47 -2.79
N THR A 132 -9.16 0.69 -3.30
CA THR A 132 -8.02 -0.17 -3.02
C THR A 132 -7.50 0.09 -1.61
N ILE A 133 -7.30 -0.96 -0.81
CA ILE A 133 -6.86 -0.84 0.58
C ILE A 133 -5.40 -1.27 0.71
N ASN A 134 -4.60 -0.37 1.26
CA ASN A 134 -3.21 -0.59 1.63
C ASN A 134 -3.16 -0.71 3.17
N LEU A 135 -2.58 -1.79 3.68
CA LEU A 135 -2.46 -2.02 5.12
C LEU A 135 -1.02 -1.87 5.60
N ASP A 136 -0.81 -1.01 6.58
CA ASP A 136 0.49 -0.80 7.21
C ASP A 136 0.43 -1.26 8.67
N PHE A 137 1.13 -2.34 9.00
CA PHE A 137 1.34 -2.76 10.38
C PHE A 137 2.68 -2.26 10.89
N GLN A 138 2.65 -1.42 11.92
CA GLN A 138 3.84 -0.82 12.50
C GLN A 138 4.04 -1.30 13.94
N GLY A 139 5.14 -2.02 14.15
CA GLY A 139 5.59 -2.41 15.47
C GLY A 139 6.43 -1.35 16.17
N GLY A 140 6.44 -1.39 17.50
CA GLY A 140 7.36 -0.62 18.31
C GLY A 140 8.77 -1.21 18.25
N TRP A 141 9.77 -0.37 18.00
CA TRP A 141 11.17 -0.78 18.04
C TRP A 141 11.66 -0.81 19.49
N GLY A 142 12.13 -1.97 20.00
CA GLY A 142 12.74 -2.09 21.34
C GLY A 142 12.45 -3.40 22.08
N GLU A 143 13.36 -3.77 23.00
CA GLU A 143 13.36 -5.04 23.76
C GLU A 143 12.10 -5.26 24.63
N ALA A 144 11.43 -4.18 25.04
CA ALA A 144 10.24 -4.24 25.89
C ALA A 144 9.01 -4.86 25.18
N TYR A 145 9.01 -4.95 23.85
CA TYR A 145 7.85 -5.40 23.06
C TYR A 145 7.82 -6.91 22.80
N ASN A 146 8.91 -7.63 23.09
CA ASN A 146 9.03 -9.08 22.84
C ASN A 146 7.99 -9.93 23.61
N LYS A 147 7.33 -9.39 24.65
CA LYS A 147 6.33 -10.13 25.43
C LYS A 147 4.90 -10.06 24.88
N ARG A 148 4.56 -9.09 24.04
CA ARG A 148 3.18 -8.91 23.53
C ARG A 148 3.05 -9.01 22.01
N SER A 149 4.11 -8.78 21.25
CA SER A 149 4.04 -8.71 19.77
C SER A 149 3.85 -10.06 19.07
N GLY A 150 4.08 -11.19 19.75
CA GLY A 150 3.96 -12.54 19.17
C GLY A 150 2.55 -13.01 18.79
N HIS A 151 1.55 -12.12 18.77
CA HIS A 151 0.14 -12.47 18.58
C HIS A 151 -0.42 -12.12 17.20
N LEU A 152 0.33 -11.44 16.32
CA LEU A 152 -0.15 -11.13 14.98
C LEU A 152 -0.11 -12.39 14.11
N ARG A 153 -1.19 -13.17 14.14
CA ARG A 153 -1.39 -14.37 13.30
C ARG A 153 -2.38 -14.16 12.17
N SER A 154 -3.17 -13.10 12.29
CA SER A 154 -4.29 -12.79 11.41
C SER A 154 -4.59 -11.30 11.49
N ILE A 155 -5.06 -10.72 10.38
CA ILE A 155 -5.63 -9.36 10.39
C ILE A 155 -6.92 -9.29 11.22
N TYR A 156 -7.51 -10.45 11.51
CA TYR A 156 -8.77 -10.62 12.24
C TYR A 156 -8.57 -10.94 13.73
N TYR A 157 -7.37 -10.77 14.30
CA TYR A 157 -7.09 -11.24 15.67
C TYR A 157 -8.05 -10.68 16.75
N THR A 158 -8.70 -9.54 16.49
CA THR A 158 -9.71 -8.93 17.39
C THR A 158 -11.15 -9.11 16.91
N LEU A 159 -11.37 -9.73 15.75
CA LEU A 159 -12.70 -9.87 15.18
C LEU A 159 -13.33 -11.22 15.57
N HIS A 160 -14.59 -11.16 15.99
CA HIS A 160 -15.38 -12.35 16.29
C HIS A 160 -15.63 -13.24 15.06
N SER A 161 -15.52 -12.71 13.84
CA SER A 161 -15.54 -13.49 12.61
C SER A 161 -14.60 -12.90 11.56
N ALA A 162 -13.89 -13.77 10.83
CA ALA A 162 -13.22 -13.37 9.61
C ALA A 162 -14.27 -12.88 8.61
N ARG A 163 -14.07 -11.70 8.03
CA ARG A 163 -14.91 -11.16 6.95
C ARG A 163 -14.14 -11.24 5.65
N PRO A 164 -14.35 -12.29 4.83
CA PRO A 164 -13.59 -12.51 3.60
C PRO A 164 -13.71 -11.36 2.62
N GLU A 165 -14.80 -10.59 2.69
CA GLU A 165 -15.02 -9.42 1.84
C GLU A 165 -14.01 -8.31 2.14
N PHE A 166 -13.53 -8.19 3.37
CA PHE A 166 -12.51 -7.19 3.67
C PHE A 166 -11.16 -7.56 3.04
N SER A 167 -10.77 -8.83 3.13
CA SER A 167 -9.48 -9.28 2.59
C SER A 167 -9.42 -9.30 1.06
N SER A 168 -10.56 -9.21 0.37
CA SER A 168 -10.60 -9.06 -1.09
C SER A 168 -10.31 -7.64 -1.58
N HIS A 169 -10.27 -6.64 -0.71
CA HIS A 169 -9.97 -5.24 -1.09
C HIS A 169 -8.53 -4.84 -0.77
N ILE A 170 -7.80 -5.70 -0.06
CA ILE A 170 -6.42 -5.43 0.35
C ILE A 170 -5.47 -5.90 -0.75
N SER A 171 -4.86 -4.94 -1.45
CA SER A 171 -3.87 -5.20 -2.51
C SER A 171 -2.44 -5.11 -2.01
N ASP A 172 -2.19 -4.31 -0.98
CA ASP A 172 -0.84 -4.03 -0.51
C ASP A 172 -0.79 -4.17 1.01
N ILE A 173 0.26 -4.85 1.49
CA ILE A 173 0.55 -4.95 2.92
C ILE A 173 2.01 -4.60 3.19
N ASN A 174 2.20 -3.67 4.12
CA ASN A 174 3.48 -3.20 4.60
C ASN A 174 3.63 -3.61 6.08
N LEU A 175 4.66 -4.39 6.38
CA LEU A 175 4.96 -4.90 7.71
C LEU A 175 6.27 -4.26 8.18
N TYR A 176 6.23 -3.51 9.29
CA TYR A 176 7.37 -2.76 9.78
C TYR A 176 7.67 -3.06 11.25
N ASN A 177 8.93 -3.39 11.58
CA ASN A 177 9.38 -3.63 12.96
C ASN A 177 8.53 -4.67 13.72
N LEU A 178 8.12 -5.75 13.05
CA LEU A 178 7.28 -6.78 13.64
C LEU A 178 8.08 -8.01 14.02
N GLN A 179 7.70 -8.67 15.12
CA GLN A 179 8.26 -9.95 15.54
C GLN A 179 7.16 -11.01 15.54
N PHE A 180 7.27 -11.98 14.62
CA PHE A 180 6.42 -13.15 14.59
C PHE A 180 7.00 -14.27 15.46
N ARG A 181 6.16 -15.18 15.95
CA ARG A 181 6.64 -16.37 16.66
C ARG A 181 7.36 -17.33 15.69
N SER A 182 6.80 -17.48 14.50
CA SER A 182 7.36 -18.31 13.43
C SER A 182 7.10 -17.70 12.06
N PHE A 183 7.89 -18.09 11.06
CA PHE A 183 7.61 -17.74 9.66
C PHE A 183 6.23 -18.25 9.19
N ALA A 184 5.74 -19.35 9.77
CA ALA A 184 4.40 -19.86 9.46
C ALA A 184 3.28 -18.91 9.87
N ASP A 185 3.45 -18.11 10.92
CA ASP A 185 2.46 -17.10 11.33
C ASP A 185 2.41 -15.95 10.29
N LEU A 186 3.56 -15.52 9.78
CA LEU A 186 3.65 -14.55 8.68
C LEU A 186 3.02 -15.13 7.40
N ALA A 187 3.34 -16.38 7.07
CA ALA A 187 2.78 -17.07 5.92
C ALA A 187 1.26 -17.19 5.99
N HIS A 188 0.73 -17.48 7.18
CA HIS A 188 -0.70 -17.53 7.45
C HIS A 188 -1.36 -16.16 7.24
N LEU A 189 -0.80 -15.10 7.83
CA LEU A 189 -1.28 -13.72 7.65
C LEU A 189 -1.39 -13.34 6.17
N VAL A 190 -0.34 -13.61 5.40
CA VAL A 190 -0.32 -13.32 3.96
C VAL A 190 -1.34 -14.17 3.20
N GLY A 191 -1.46 -15.46 3.54
CA GLY A 191 -2.42 -16.38 2.91
C GLY A 191 -3.90 -16.04 3.14
N GLU A 192 -4.23 -15.22 4.14
CA GLU A 192 -5.59 -14.71 4.39
C GLU A 192 -6.02 -13.63 3.38
N LEU A 193 -5.06 -12.94 2.76
CA LEU A 193 -5.28 -11.75 1.91
C LEU A 193 -5.40 -12.15 0.44
N ARG A 194 -6.61 -12.50 0.00
CA ARG A 194 -6.82 -13.11 -1.33
C ARG A 194 -6.45 -12.22 -2.52
N SER A 195 -6.60 -10.91 -2.37
CA SER A 195 -6.33 -9.94 -3.44
C SER A 195 -4.97 -9.28 -3.32
N LEU A 196 -4.11 -9.78 -2.41
CA LEU A 196 -2.80 -9.19 -2.17
C LEU A 196 -1.92 -9.31 -3.42
N GLN A 197 -1.37 -8.17 -3.86
CA GLN A 197 -0.47 -7.99 -4.99
C GLN A 197 0.95 -7.71 -4.51
N THR A 198 1.08 -6.84 -3.50
CA THR A 198 2.37 -6.44 -2.93
C THR A 198 2.46 -6.83 -1.46
N LEU A 199 3.45 -7.65 -1.13
CA LEU A 199 3.90 -7.86 0.25
C LEU A 199 5.21 -7.14 0.46
N GLN A 200 5.28 -6.31 1.49
CA GLN A 200 6.54 -5.70 1.87
C GLN A 200 6.79 -5.81 3.35
N CYS A 201 8.00 -6.26 3.69
CA CYS A 201 8.45 -6.50 5.04
C CYS A 201 9.75 -5.73 5.27
N ARG A 202 9.79 -4.89 6.31
CA ARG A 202 11.00 -4.21 6.74
C ARG A 202 11.21 -4.41 8.23
N ARG A 203 12.39 -4.92 8.61
CA ARG A 203 12.71 -5.26 10.01
C ARG A 203 11.69 -6.22 10.62
N VAL A 204 11.25 -7.20 9.82
CA VAL A 204 10.32 -8.24 10.26
C VAL A 204 11.12 -9.45 10.67
N GLY A 205 11.03 -9.81 11.95
CA GLY A 205 11.73 -10.94 12.53
C GLY A 205 10.81 -12.11 12.87
N TRP A 206 11.39 -13.30 13.01
CA TRP A 206 10.73 -14.46 13.59
C TRP A 206 11.68 -15.28 14.45
N SER A 207 11.14 -15.98 15.47
CA SER A 207 11.97 -16.66 16.47
C SER A 207 12.38 -18.07 16.08
N SER A 208 11.55 -18.77 15.32
CA SER A 208 11.84 -20.13 14.82
C SER A 208 12.44 -20.08 13.41
N PRO A 209 13.56 -20.77 13.13
CA PRO A 209 14.13 -20.81 11.78
C PRO A 209 13.11 -21.36 10.78
N VAL A 210 13.20 -20.92 9.53
CA VAL A 210 12.37 -21.47 8.44
C VAL A 210 12.84 -22.92 8.20
N PRO A 211 11.96 -23.93 8.32
CA PRO A 211 12.35 -25.30 8.00
C PRO A 211 12.87 -25.39 6.56
N GLU A 212 13.96 -26.13 6.31
CA GLU A 212 14.54 -26.27 4.97
C GLU A 212 13.55 -26.74 3.91
N ASN A 213 12.53 -27.49 4.34
CA ASN A 213 11.49 -28.04 3.48
C ASN A 213 10.13 -27.35 3.68
N TYR A 214 10.13 -26.10 4.16
CA TYR A 214 8.90 -25.37 4.41
C TYR A 214 8.22 -25.00 3.09
N ILE A 215 6.94 -25.37 3.00
CA ILE A 215 6.08 -25.03 1.85
C ILE A 215 5.00 -24.12 2.39
N ILE A 216 4.87 -22.93 1.79
CA ILE A 216 3.77 -22.03 2.15
C ILE A 216 2.45 -22.70 1.74
N PRO A 217 1.54 -22.95 2.70
CA PRO A 217 0.34 -23.72 2.45
C PRO A 217 -0.62 -22.99 1.50
N VAL A 218 -0.69 -21.66 1.60
CA VAL A 218 -1.58 -20.81 0.81
C VAL A 218 -0.88 -19.49 0.50
N CYS A 219 -0.60 -19.25 -0.78
CA CYS A 219 -0.23 -17.91 -1.26
C CYS A 219 -1.42 -17.24 -1.94
N PRO A 220 -1.59 -15.92 -1.78
CA PRO A 220 -2.54 -15.15 -2.57
C PRO A 220 -2.26 -15.33 -4.06
N PRO A 221 -3.27 -15.62 -4.89
CA PRO A 221 -3.10 -15.85 -6.31
C PRO A 221 -2.59 -14.59 -7.06
N SER A 222 -2.92 -13.40 -6.55
CA SER A 222 -2.55 -12.13 -7.16
C SER A 222 -1.18 -11.61 -6.71
N LEU A 223 -0.51 -12.30 -5.78
CA LEU A 223 0.76 -11.82 -5.22
C LEU A 223 1.84 -11.91 -6.29
N ASN A 224 2.30 -10.75 -6.74
CA ASN A 224 3.30 -10.63 -7.80
C ASN A 224 4.56 -9.90 -7.34
N ARG A 225 4.53 -9.23 -6.18
CA ARG A 225 5.63 -8.44 -5.69
C ARG A 225 5.88 -8.73 -4.21
N VAL A 226 7.11 -9.14 -3.90
CA VAL A 226 7.55 -9.35 -2.52
C VAL A 226 8.84 -8.60 -2.31
N LYS A 227 8.88 -7.79 -1.27
CA LYS A 227 10.09 -7.06 -0.89
C LYS A 227 10.42 -7.28 0.59
N MET A 228 11.65 -7.71 0.87
CA MET A 228 12.12 -8.01 2.22
C MET A 228 13.39 -7.20 2.52
N TYR A 229 13.38 -6.47 3.64
CA TYR A 229 14.47 -5.58 4.07
C TYR A 229 14.79 -5.81 5.54
N GLU A 230 16.04 -6.08 5.86
CA GLU A 230 16.47 -6.25 7.26
C GLU A 230 15.61 -7.26 8.06
N CYS A 231 15.04 -8.27 7.39
CA CYS A 231 14.26 -9.34 8.02
C CYS A 231 15.18 -10.42 8.59
N THR A 232 14.65 -11.34 9.42
CA THR A 232 15.43 -12.49 9.94
C THR A 232 16.08 -13.28 8.80
N GLU A 233 15.37 -13.49 7.69
CA GLU A 233 15.91 -14.06 6.46
C GLU A 233 15.22 -13.41 5.25
N ASN A 234 15.88 -12.48 4.56
CA ASN A 234 15.28 -11.79 3.40
C ASN A 234 14.95 -12.75 2.25
N ALA A 235 15.73 -13.83 2.09
CA ALA A 235 15.51 -14.86 1.07
C ALA A 235 14.18 -15.62 1.27
N ALA A 236 13.62 -15.64 2.48
CA ALA A 236 12.32 -16.27 2.74
C ALA A 236 11.17 -15.61 1.96
N GLY A 237 11.37 -14.37 1.46
CA GLY A 237 10.43 -13.69 0.56
C GLY A 237 10.09 -14.48 -0.70
N VAL A 238 11.05 -15.26 -1.22
CA VAL A 238 10.88 -16.11 -2.41
C VAL A 238 9.74 -17.09 -2.22
N LEU A 239 9.62 -17.68 -1.02
CA LEU A 239 8.65 -18.73 -0.71
C LEU A 239 7.21 -18.27 -0.97
N PHE A 240 6.94 -16.97 -0.85
CA PHE A 240 5.63 -16.38 -1.14
C PHE A 240 5.27 -16.40 -2.63
N LEU A 241 6.25 -16.29 -3.51
CA LEU A 241 6.03 -16.28 -4.96
C LEU A 241 6.05 -17.68 -5.57
N ILE A 242 6.81 -18.62 -4.98
CA ILE A 242 6.88 -20.02 -5.46
C ILE A 242 5.92 -20.96 -4.73
N GLY A 243 5.29 -20.50 -3.65
CA GLY A 243 4.39 -21.30 -2.82
C GLY A 243 3.13 -21.74 -3.55
N ARG A 244 2.39 -22.67 -2.93
CA ARG A 244 1.17 -23.21 -3.54
C ARG A 244 0.10 -22.11 -3.61
N GLN A 245 -0.14 -21.59 -4.81
CA GLN A 245 -1.21 -20.63 -5.04
C GLN A 245 -2.58 -21.28 -4.79
N ARG A 246 -3.46 -20.52 -4.13
CA ARG A 246 -4.86 -20.92 -3.98
C ARG A 246 -5.49 -21.05 -5.38
N ARG A 247 -6.26 -22.12 -5.61
CA ARG A 247 -7.02 -22.24 -6.87
C ARG A 247 -8.00 -21.08 -6.95
N MET A 248 -7.87 -20.21 -7.96
CA MET A 248 -8.92 -19.28 -8.33
C MET A 248 -10.12 -20.09 -8.83
N PRO A 249 -11.34 -19.86 -8.29
CA PRO A 249 -12.53 -20.44 -8.87
C PRO A 249 -12.81 -19.76 -10.23
N GLN A 250 -12.81 -20.57 -11.29
CA GLN A 250 -13.31 -20.32 -12.66
C GLN A 250 -12.30 -19.87 -13.74
N ASN A 251 -12.25 -20.68 -14.81
CA ASN A 251 -11.88 -20.40 -16.22
C ASN A 251 -10.57 -19.69 -16.60
N GLU A 252 -9.71 -19.29 -15.67
CA GLU A 252 -8.40 -18.77 -16.04
C GLU A 252 -7.44 -19.89 -16.45
N ALA A 253 -6.75 -19.67 -17.58
CA ALA A 253 -5.68 -20.53 -18.06
C ALA A 253 -4.71 -20.84 -16.91
N LEU A 254 -4.30 -22.11 -16.80
CA LEU A 254 -3.40 -22.58 -15.75
C LEU A 254 -2.24 -21.59 -15.56
N PRO A 255 -1.96 -21.11 -14.33
CA PRO A 255 -0.85 -20.19 -14.10
C PRO A 255 0.45 -20.84 -14.59
N VAL A 256 1.20 -20.07 -15.39
CA VAL A 256 2.36 -20.51 -16.19
C VAL A 256 3.52 -21.05 -15.36
N PHE A 257 3.56 -20.75 -14.06
CA PHE A 257 4.64 -21.17 -13.16
C PHE A 257 4.12 -21.99 -11.99
N ARG A 258 3.85 -23.28 -12.24
CA ARG A 258 3.71 -24.27 -11.17
C ARG A 258 5.02 -25.04 -11.04
N LEU A 259 5.88 -24.56 -10.15
CA LEU A 259 7.04 -25.35 -9.74
C LEU A 259 6.54 -26.54 -8.92
N ASP A 260 6.94 -27.75 -9.30
CA ASP A 260 6.76 -28.92 -8.45
C ASP A 260 7.59 -28.80 -7.16
N ARG A 261 7.38 -29.72 -6.21
CA ARG A 261 8.05 -29.68 -4.90
C ARG A 261 9.58 -29.67 -5.04
N ASN A 262 10.16 -30.43 -5.96
CA ASN A 262 11.60 -30.51 -6.13
C ASN A 262 12.13 -29.22 -6.79
N GLN A 263 11.40 -28.68 -7.76
CA GLN A 263 11.73 -27.40 -8.41
C GLN A 263 11.68 -26.23 -7.41
N GLN A 264 10.69 -26.19 -6.51
CA GLN A 264 10.60 -25.20 -5.44
C GLN A 264 11.83 -25.26 -4.51
N LEU A 265 12.24 -26.47 -4.11
CA LEU A 265 13.42 -26.67 -3.27
C LEU A 265 14.71 -26.23 -3.98
N LEU A 266 14.87 -26.55 -5.26
CA LEU A 266 16.03 -26.14 -6.06
C LEU A 266 16.07 -24.62 -6.23
N ALA A 267 14.95 -23.99 -6.58
CA ALA A 267 14.85 -22.53 -6.72
C ALA A 267 15.18 -21.83 -5.39
N THR A 268 14.65 -22.33 -4.27
CA THR A 268 14.92 -21.80 -2.93
C THR A 268 16.41 -21.87 -2.61
N ARG A 269 17.04 -23.03 -2.82
CA ARG A 269 18.49 -23.21 -2.59
C ARG A 269 19.34 -22.31 -3.48
N LEU A 270 19.00 -22.19 -4.77
CA LEU A 270 19.70 -21.30 -5.69
C LEU A 270 19.64 -19.85 -5.22
N ILE A 271 18.47 -19.37 -4.78
CA ILE A 271 18.32 -18.00 -4.32
C ILE A 271 19.00 -17.79 -2.97
N GLN A 272 18.91 -18.75 -2.04
CA GLN A 272 19.66 -18.69 -0.78
C GLN A 272 21.18 -18.58 -1.05
N ASN A 273 21.71 -19.37 -1.98
CA ASN A 273 23.12 -19.29 -2.38
C ASN A 273 23.48 -17.94 -3.01
N LEU A 274 22.62 -17.38 -3.85
CA LEU A 274 22.82 -16.05 -4.45
C LEU A 274 22.81 -14.93 -3.40
N VAL A 275 21.95 -15.05 -2.38
CA VAL A 275 21.84 -14.07 -1.30
C VAL A 275 23.00 -14.21 -0.29
N HIS A 276 23.56 -15.41 -0.14
CA HIS A 276 24.69 -15.69 0.77
C HIS A 276 26.07 -15.33 0.22
N VAL A 277 26.17 -14.76 -0.99
CA VAL A 277 27.45 -14.29 -1.52
C VAL A 277 28.02 -13.27 -0.53
N PRO A 278 29.14 -13.58 0.16
CA PRO A 278 29.64 -12.75 1.25
C PRO A 278 29.93 -11.36 0.71
N SER A 279 29.27 -10.35 1.28
CA SER A 279 29.68 -8.96 1.05
C SER A 279 31.06 -8.81 1.66
N ASP A 280 32.05 -8.61 0.80
CA ASP A 280 33.47 -8.66 1.12
C ASP A 280 33.82 -7.49 2.06
N GLY A 281 33.70 -7.72 3.38
CA GLY A 281 34.24 -6.91 4.47
C GLY A 281 33.78 -5.45 4.62
N SER A 282 33.08 -4.85 3.65
CA SER A 282 32.70 -3.44 3.69
C SER A 282 31.27 -3.25 4.19
N ALA A 283 31.15 -2.55 5.33
CA ALA A 283 29.94 -1.91 5.86
C ALA A 283 28.62 -2.65 5.56
N GLN A 284 28.25 -3.61 6.42
CA GLN A 284 26.90 -4.16 6.64
C GLN A 284 25.91 -3.84 5.52
N ALA A 285 26.13 -4.43 4.34
CA ALA A 285 25.30 -4.15 3.18
C ALA A 285 23.86 -4.54 3.55
N VAL A 286 22.97 -3.55 3.58
CA VAL A 286 21.55 -3.79 3.78
C VAL A 286 21.07 -4.53 2.54
N PHE A 287 20.98 -5.85 2.64
CA PHE A 287 20.49 -6.67 1.55
C PHE A 287 19.01 -6.38 1.33
N GLU A 288 18.69 -5.71 0.24
CA GLU A 288 17.34 -5.56 -0.27
C GLU A 288 17.04 -6.75 -1.19
N CYS A 289 16.01 -7.51 -0.88
CA CYS A 289 15.50 -8.54 -1.78
C CYS A 289 14.14 -8.08 -2.33
N THR A 290 14.13 -7.67 -3.59
CA THR A 290 12.90 -7.39 -4.35
C THR A 290 12.73 -8.47 -5.39
N ILE A 291 11.59 -9.17 -5.34
CA ILE A 291 11.26 -10.21 -6.30
C ILE A 291 9.90 -9.86 -6.91
N GLU A 292 9.88 -9.80 -8.23
CA GLU A 292 8.70 -9.44 -9.02
C GLU A 292 8.41 -10.56 -10.02
N LYS A 293 7.14 -10.96 -10.09
CA LYS A 293 6.66 -11.89 -11.11
C LYS A 293 6.56 -11.14 -12.42
N VAL A 294 7.43 -11.46 -13.36
CA VAL A 294 7.41 -10.89 -14.71
C VAL A 294 6.38 -11.67 -15.54
N ASP A 295 5.14 -11.21 -15.54
CA ASP A 295 4.09 -11.74 -16.41
C ASP A 295 4.29 -11.21 -17.84
N GLY A 296 5.28 -11.76 -18.56
CA GLY A 296 5.43 -11.60 -20.01
C GLY A 296 6.84 -11.26 -20.49
N VAL A 297 7.49 -12.21 -21.15
CA VAL A 297 8.57 -11.93 -22.13
C VAL A 297 8.47 -12.81 -23.39
N TYR A 298 7.64 -13.85 -23.46
CA TYR A 298 7.46 -14.62 -24.71
C TYR A 298 6.00 -14.59 -25.18
N ARG A 299 5.58 -13.44 -25.72
CA ARG A 299 4.59 -13.43 -26.80
C ARG A 299 5.39 -13.10 -28.06
N GLU A 300 5.89 -14.14 -28.72
CA GLU A 300 6.32 -14.06 -30.12
C GLU A 300 5.08 -13.98 -31.03
#